data_AF-A0A480AJ46-F1
#
_entry.id   AF-A0A480AJ46-F1
#
_cell.length_a   1.000
_cell.length_b   1.000
_cell.length_c   1.000
_cell.angle_alpha   90.00
_cell.angle_beta   90.00
_cell.angle_gamma   90.00
#
_symmetry.space_group_name_H-M   'P 1'
#
loop_
_entity.id
_entity.type
_entity.pdbx_description
1 polymer ?
#
loop_
_entity_poly.entity_id
_entity_poly.type
_entity_poly.pdbx_seq_one_letter_code
_entity_poly.pdbx_strand_id
1 'polypeptide(L)'
;MTIRTWHFYRLADGILTGRAVTLDDSDEALLQANTPPDCAAVAGVSDWQAQRVDLASGALMDWQPPQPADTALQTWRWDAAARRWLPVPTTAALAAEVRRTRDQRLAACDWVLLRALELAQPLPAEWATYRAALRAVPDQPGFPATVLWPAQPE
;
A
#
# COMPACT_ATOMS: atom_id res chain seq x y z
N MET A 1 35.98 -25.68 -7.01
CA MET A 1 34.57 -25.48 -7.35
C MET A 1 34.00 -24.50 -6.35
N THR A 2 33.75 -23.27 -6.79
CA THR A 2 33.23 -22.21 -5.93
C THR A 2 31.90 -21.78 -6.52
N ILE A 3 30.79 -22.20 -5.94
CA ILE A 3 29.47 -21.83 -6.45
C ILE A 3 29.13 -20.41 -5.99
N ARG A 4 28.67 -19.57 -6.92
CA ARG A 4 28.27 -18.18 -6.67
C ARG A 4 26.95 -17.89 -7.36
N THR A 5 26.13 -17.07 -6.72
CA THR A 5 24.93 -16.50 -7.34
C THR A 5 25.27 -15.15 -7.95
N TRP A 6 25.01 -15.04 -9.25
CA TRP A 6 25.20 -13.85 -10.07
C TRP A 6 23.85 -13.24 -10.38
N HIS A 7 23.67 -11.97 -10.06
CA HIS A 7 22.49 -11.19 -10.43
C HIS A 7 22.80 -10.33 -11.66
N PHE A 8 21.80 -10.09 -12.49
CA PHE A 8 21.97 -9.26 -13.68
C PHE A 8 21.45 -7.85 -13.44
N TYR A 9 22.24 -6.84 -13.80
CA TYR A 9 21.85 -5.42 -13.79
C TYR A 9 21.90 -4.83 -15.18
N ARG A 10 21.07 -3.82 -15.45
CA ARG A 10 21.05 -3.10 -16.73
C ARG A 10 22.23 -2.14 -16.82
N LEU A 11 22.96 -2.17 -17.93
CA LEU A 11 24.09 -1.27 -18.19
C LEU A 11 23.67 0.20 -18.30
N ALA A 12 22.41 0.46 -18.62
CA ALA A 12 21.90 1.82 -18.79
C ALA A 12 21.76 2.61 -17.47
N ASP A 13 21.46 1.93 -16.35
CA ASP A 13 21.15 2.61 -15.08
C ASP A 13 21.57 1.84 -13.82
N GLY A 14 22.21 0.69 -13.95
CA GLY A 14 22.71 -0.10 -12.83
C GLY A 14 21.63 -0.87 -12.05
N ILE A 15 20.36 -0.78 -12.45
CA ILE A 15 19.26 -1.42 -11.73
C ILE A 15 19.29 -2.92 -11.95
N LEU A 16 19.23 -3.68 -10.85
CA LEU A 16 19.13 -5.13 -10.85
C LEU A 16 17.79 -5.58 -11.45
N THR A 17 17.83 -6.57 -12.32
CA THR A 17 16.66 -7.08 -13.07
C THR A 17 15.80 -8.05 -12.28
N GLY A 18 16.25 -8.48 -11.09
CA GLY A 18 15.66 -9.57 -10.32
C GLY A 18 15.97 -10.97 -10.86
N ARG A 19 16.58 -11.08 -12.05
CA ARG A 19 17.08 -12.35 -12.59
C ARG A 19 18.47 -12.66 -12.00
N ALA A 20 18.70 -13.93 -11.75
CA ALA A 20 19.98 -14.43 -11.27
C ALA A 20 20.27 -15.83 -11.82
N VAL A 21 21.55 -16.22 -11.81
CA VAL A 21 22.01 -17.58 -12.10
C VAL A 21 22.99 -18.01 -11.02
N THR A 22 22.94 -19.29 -10.64
CA THR A 22 23.89 -19.88 -9.70
C THR A 22 24.72 -20.92 -10.45
N LEU A 23 26.03 -20.71 -10.49
CA LEU A 23 26.98 -21.53 -11.24
C LEU A 23 28.36 -21.51 -10.56
N ASP A 24 29.30 -22.33 -11.03
CA ASP A 24 30.69 -22.28 -10.56
C ASP A 24 31.36 -20.99 -11.06
N ASP A 25 32.13 -20.33 -10.20
CA ASP A 25 32.82 -19.08 -10.49
C ASP A 25 33.75 -19.19 -11.71
N SER A 26 34.22 -20.41 -12.03
CA SER A 26 35.03 -20.66 -13.23
C SER A 26 34.25 -20.80 -14.54
N ASP A 27 32.93 -20.95 -14.50
CA ASP A 27 32.09 -21.24 -15.68
C ASP A 27 31.66 -19.94 -16.41
N GLU A 28 32.64 -19.14 -16.84
CA GLU A 28 32.40 -17.85 -17.52
C GLU A 28 31.53 -17.99 -18.78
N ALA A 29 31.69 -19.08 -19.53
CA ALA A 29 30.89 -19.34 -20.74
C ALA A 29 29.40 -19.48 -20.42
N LEU A 30 29.05 -20.15 -19.31
CA LEU A 30 27.66 -20.27 -18.87
C LEU A 30 27.14 -18.95 -18.31
N LEU A 31 27.98 -18.19 -17.59
CA LEU A 31 27.60 -16.87 -17.10
C LEU A 31 27.28 -15.92 -18.27
N GLN A 32 28.13 -15.90 -19.31
CA GLN A 32 27.91 -15.11 -20.51
C GLN A 32 26.65 -15.55 -21.26
N ALA A 33 26.44 -16.86 -21.43
CA ALA A 33 25.25 -17.39 -22.10
C ALA A 33 23.93 -17.05 -21.36
N ASN A 34 23.98 -16.90 -20.03
CA ASN A 34 22.81 -16.52 -19.22
C ASN A 34 22.65 -15.01 -19.06
N THR A 35 23.66 -14.21 -19.40
CA THR A 35 23.60 -12.75 -19.27
C THR A 35 22.73 -12.17 -20.39
N PRO A 36 21.59 -11.54 -20.06
CA PRO A 36 20.72 -10.95 -21.08
C PRO A 36 21.41 -9.80 -21.85
N PRO A 37 20.94 -9.46 -23.06
CA PRO A 37 21.38 -8.25 -23.76
C PRO A 37 21.26 -7.00 -22.88
N ASP A 38 22.18 -6.05 -23.07
CA ASP A 38 22.26 -4.78 -22.33
C ASP A 38 22.39 -4.92 -20.80
N CYS A 39 22.78 -6.11 -20.33
CA CYS A 39 23.01 -6.40 -18.92
C CYS A 39 24.44 -6.85 -18.66
N ALA A 40 24.86 -6.72 -17.40
CA ALA A 40 26.06 -7.34 -16.88
C ALA A 40 25.74 -8.09 -15.57
N ALA A 41 26.67 -8.94 -15.14
CA ALA A 41 26.52 -9.76 -13.94
C ALA A 41 27.28 -9.14 -12.75
N VAL A 42 26.70 -9.25 -11.56
CA VAL A 42 27.33 -8.87 -10.28
C VAL A 42 26.96 -9.90 -9.23
N ALA A 43 27.87 -10.14 -8.29
CA ALA A 43 27.64 -11.03 -7.16
C ALA A 43 27.61 -10.26 -5.84
N GLY A 44 27.18 -10.93 -4.77
CA GLY A 44 27.11 -10.32 -3.43
C GLY A 44 25.87 -9.45 -3.19
N VAL A 45 24.86 -9.56 -4.05
CA VAL A 45 23.55 -8.93 -3.84
C VAL A 45 22.87 -9.58 -2.64
N SER A 46 22.49 -8.76 -1.66
CA SER A 46 21.71 -9.18 -0.50
C SER A 46 20.23 -8.86 -0.66
N ASP A 47 19.89 -7.76 -1.34
CA ASP A 47 18.52 -7.39 -1.69
C ASP A 47 18.50 -6.71 -3.07
N TRP A 48 18.01 -7.45 -4.06
CA TRP A 48 17.99 -6.97 -5.44
C TRP A 48 17.04 -5.79 -5.68
N GLN A 49 16.09 -5.55 -4.78
CA GLN A 49 15.09 -4.48 -4.94
C GLN A 49 15.51 -3.20 -4.24
N ALA A 50 16.46 -3.30 -3.33
CA ALA A 50 16.99 -2.18 -2.60
C ALA A 50 18.48 -1.94 -2.88
N GLN A 51 19.07 -2.63 -3.86
CA GLN A 51 20.43 -2.40 -4.30
C GLN A 51 20.46 -2.10 -5.80
N ARG A 52 21.51 -1.39 -6.22
CA ARG A 52 21.87 -1.21 -7.62
C ARG A 52 23.39 -1.23 -7.76
N VAL A 53 23.87 -1.39 -8.98
CA VAL A 53 25.28 -1.24 -9.30
C VAL A 53 25.59 0.22 -9.64
N ASP A 54 26.62 0.76 -9.02
CA ASP A 54 27.23 2.02 -9.45
C ASP A 54 27.94 1.80 -10.79
N LEU A 55 27.51 2.48 -11.85
CA LEU A 55 28.09 2.24 -13.19
C LEU A 55 29.53 2.75 -13.33
N ALA A 56 29.99 3.65 -12.45
CA ALA A 56 31.36 4.17 -12.50
C ALA A 56 32.36 3.23 -11.79
N SER A 57 32.00 2.69 -10.63
CA SER A 57 32.87 1.82 -9.82
C SER A 57 32.59 0.32 -9.97
N GLY A 58 31.42 -0.06 -10.50
CA GLY A 58 30.95 -1.44 -10.56
C GLY A 58 30.52 -2.01 -9.20
N ALA A 59 30.53 -1.21 -8.14
CA ALA A 59 30.19 -1.66 -6.79
C ALA A 59 28.66 -1.67 -6.54
N LEU A 60 28.21 -2.57 -5.68
CA LEU A 60 26.84 -2.54 -5.16
C LEU A 60 26.68 -1.38 -4.18
N MET A 61 25.61 -0.61 -4.37
CA MET A 61 25.19 0.45 -3.46
C MET A 61 23.74 0.27 -3.03
N ASP A 62 23.40 0.87 -1.89
CA ASP A 62 22.02 0.99 -1.47
C ASP A 62 21.23 1.86 -2.44
N TRP A 63 20.01 1.43 -2.76
CA TRP A 63 19.11 2.09 -3.67
C TRP A 63 17.69 2.08 -3.12
N GLN A 64 17.05 3.24 -3.20
CA GLN A 64 15.62 3.37 -2.95
C GLN A 64 14.91 3.45 -4.31
N PRO A 65 14.02 2.49 -4.65
CA PRO A 65 13.23 2.58 -5.87
C PRO A 65 12.37 3.85 -5.87
N PRO A 66 12.05 4.41 -7.06
CA PRO A 66 11.11 5.51 -7.13
C PRO A 66 9.76 5.11 -6.51
N GLN A 67 9.08 6.08 -5.90
CA GLN A 67 7.75 5.86 -5.37
C GLN A 67 6.82 5.36 -6.50
N PRO A 68 6.05 4.29 -6.29
CA PRO A 68 5.03 3.91 -7.25
C PRO A 68 4.00 5.05 -7.41
N ALA A 69 3.32 5.10 -8.56
CA ALA A 69 2.32 6.13 -8.78
C ALA A 69 1.18 6.05 -7.74
N ASP A 70 0.75 7.23 -7.27
CA ASP A 70 -0.42 7.34 -6.42
C ASP A 70 -1.70 7.08 -7.23
N THR A 71 -2.73 6.61 -6.53
CA THR A 71 -4.10 6.48 -7.05
C THR A 71 -5.03 7.37 -6.24
N ALA A 72 -6.30 7.48 -6.65
CA ALA A 72 -7.29 8.22 -5.87
C ALA A 72 -7.44 7.71 -4.42
N LEU A 73 -7.20 6.41 -4.18
CA LEU A 73 -7.45 5.75 -2.89
C LEU A 73 -6.18 5.31 -2.15
N GLN A 74 -5.02 5.35 -2.81
CA GLN A 74 -3.78 4.82 -2.28
C GLN A 74 -2.60 5.73 -2.61
N THR A 75 -1.79 6.04 -1.60
CA THR A 75 -0.46 6.64 -1.72
C THR A 75 0.57 5.73 -1.06
N TRP A 76 1.82 6.14 -0.97
CA TRP A 76 2.92 5.29 -0.50
C TRP A 76 3.79 5.99 0.53
N ARG A 77 4.24 5.24 1.54
CA ARG A 77 5.27 5.69 2.49
C ARG A 77 6.49 4.79 2.41
N TRP A 78 7.68 5.36 2.51
CA TRP A 78 8.90 4.56 2.58
C TRP A 78 9.09 4.01 4.00
N ASP A 79 9.23 2.70 4.11
CA ASP A 79 9.70 2.02 5.31
C ASP A 79 11.20 1.77 5.17
N ALA A 80 12.00 2.50 5.95
CA ALA A 80 13.46 2.42 5.88
C ALA A 80 14.00 1.10 6.44
N ALA A 81 13.31 0.47 7.40
CA ALA A 81 13.74 -0.80 7.99
C ALA A 81 13.49 -1.96 7.03
N ALA A 82 12.33 -1.97 6.38
CA ALA A 82 11.96 -2.96 5.37
C ALA A 82 12.53 -2.64 3.98
N ARG A 83 13.11 -1.44 3.79
CA ARG A 83 13.59 -0.91 2.49
C ARG A 83 12.53 -1.06 1.40
N ARG A 84 11.29 -0.65 1.73
CA ARG A 84 10.13 -0.86 0.85
C ARG A 84 9.13 0.29 0.91
N TRP A 85 8.47 0.54 -0.22
CA TRP A 85 7.26 1.35 -0.24
C TRP A 85 6.08 0.55 0.31
N LEU A 86 5.46 1.06 1.36
CA LEU A 86 4.23 0.52 1.93
C LEU A 86 3.03 1.35 1.48
N PRO A 87 1.92 0.71 1.06
CA PRO A 87 0.71 1.42 0.68
C PRO A 87 0.06 2.07 1.91
N VAL A 88 -0.46 3.28 1.72
CA VAL A 88 -1.19 4.05 2.75
C VAL A 88 -2.49 4.56 2.12
N PRO A 89 -3.64 4.46 2.81
CA PRO A 89 -4.87 5.02 2.30
C PRO A 89 -4.78 6.53 2.18
N THR A 90 -5.32 7.08 1.09
CA THR A 90 -5.48 8.53 0.96
C THR A 90 -6.59 9.04 1.90
N THR A 91 -6.65 10.35 2.12
CA THR A 91 -7.78 10.99 2.79
C THR A 91 -9.11 10.63 2.12
N ALA A 92 -9.15 10.49 0.80
CA ALA A 92 -10.35 10.09 0.08
C ALA A 92 -10.77 8.65 0.41
N ALA A 93 -9.82 7.72 0.51
CA ALA A 93 -10.10 6.34 0.93
C ALA A 93 -10.61 6.27 2.37
N LEU A 94 -9.98 6.97 3.31
CA LEU A 94 -10.45 7.06 4.69
C LEU A 94 -11.87 7.64 4.75
N ALA A 95 -12.15 8.69 4.00
CA ALA A 95 -13.48 9.30 3.94
C ALA A 95 -14.55 8.36 3.37
N ALA A 96 -14.21 7.57 2.34
CA ALA A 96 -15.11 6.57 1.79
C ALA A 96 -15.45 5.49 2.83
N GLU A 97 -14.45 5.02 3.57
CA GLU A 97 -14.62 3.99 4.60
C GLU A 97 -15.47 4.48 5.79
N VAL A 98 -15.25 5.72 6.23
CA VAL A 98 -16.11 6.35 7.26
C VAL A 98 -17.55 6.48 6.75
N ARG A 99 -17.76 6.92 5.51
CA ARG A 99 -19.12 7.00 4.93
C ARG A 99 -19.79 5.63 4.84
N ARG A 100 -19.05 4.59 4.45
CA ARG A 100 -19.55 3.20 4.45
C ARG A 100 -20.00 2.77 5.85
N THR A 101 -19.21 3.08 6.87
CA THR A 101 -19.54 2.78 8.28
C THR A 101 -20.79 3.54 8.74
N ARG A 102 -20.91 4.82 8.39
CA ARG A 102 -22.11 5.62 8.64
C ARG A 102 -23.34 4.99 8.01
N ASP A 103 -23.25 4.59 6.75
CA ASP A 103 -24.38 4.03 6.00
C ASP A 103 -24.82 2.69 6.60
N GLN A 104 -23.87 1.85 7.05
CA GLN A 104 -24.18 0.62 7.78
C GLN A 104 -24.93 0.88 9.09
N ARG A 105 -24.54 1.90 9.86
CA ARG A 105 -25.22 2.26 11.12
C ARG A 105 -26.61 2.85 10.89
N LEU A 106 -26.78 3.63 9.82
CA LEU A 106 -28.10 4.12 9.40
C LEU A 106 -29.01 2.94 9.01
N ALA A 107 -28.51 2.01 8.18
CA ALA A 107 -29.25 0.82 7.77
C ALA A 107 -29.65 -0.05 8.96
N ALA A 108 -28.75 -0.25 9.93
CA ALA A 108 -29.01 -1.04 11.13
C ALA A 108 -30.17 -0.51 12.00
N CYS A 109 -30.52 0.78 11.90
CA CYS A 109 -31.63 1.38 12.63
C CYS A 109 -32.83 1.76 11.75
N ASP A 110 -32.85 1.33 10.48
CA ASP A 110 -33.99 1.60 9.59
C ASP A 110 -35.27 0.90 10.05
N TRP A 111 -35.17 -0.22 10.78
CA TRP A 111 -36.32 -0.90 11.38
C TRP A 111 -37.11 0.01 12.34
N VAL A 112 -36.45 0.93 13.06
CA VAL A 112 -37.10 1.86 13.98
C VAL A 112 -37.96 2.85 13.21
N LEU A 113 -37.42 3.35 12.09
CA LEU A 113 -38.12 4.24 11.19
C LEU A 113 -39.33 3.55 10.55
N LEU A 114 -39.14 2.33 10.04
CA LEU A 114 -40.21 1.54 9.46
C LEU A 114 -41.33 1.29 10.46
N ARG A 115 -41.00 0.86 11.69
CA ARG A 115 -41.99 0.63 12.76
C ARG A 115 -42.77 1.90 13.11
N ALA A 116 -42.11 3.05 13.20
CA ALA A 116 -42.77 4.33 13.49
C ALA A 116 -43.76 4.70 12.36
N LEU A 117 -43.35 4.52 11.10
CA LEU A 117 -44.21 4.76 9.94
C LEU A 117 -45.42 3.81 9.91
N GLU A 118 -45.21 2.52 10.14
CA GLU A 118 -46.27 1.51 10.16
C GLU A 118 -47.33 1.77 11.24
N LEU A 119 -46.89 2.23 12.42
CA LEU A 119 -47.78 2.55 13.53
C LEU A 119 -48.39 3.96 13.44
N ALA A 120 -48.07 4.73 12.40
CA ALA A 120 -48.40 6.14 12.27
C ALA A 120 -48.02 6.97 13.52
N GLN A 121 -46.87 6.63 14.12
CA GLN A 121 -46.32 7.28 15.30
C GLN A 121 -45.06 8.08 14.94
N PRO A 122 -44.73 9.14 15.70
CA PRO A 122 -43.46 9.84 15.51
C PRO A 122 -42.28 8.92 15.82
N LEU A 123 -41.18 9.08 15.09
CA LEU A 123 -39.91 8.43 15.42
C LEU A 123 -39.47 8.86 16.83
N PRO A 124 -39.06 7.93 17.72
CA PRO A 124 -38.57 8.31 19.03
C PRO A 124 -37.43 9.34 18.94
N ALA A 125 -37.47 10.36 19.79
CA ALA A 125 -36.58 11.51 19.69
C ALA A 125 -35.08 11.14 19.77
N GLU A 126 -34.74 10.14 20.58
CA GLU A 126 -33.38 9.64 20.72
C GLU A 126 -32.87 9.00 19.41
N TRP A 127 -33.71 8.21 18.75
CA TRP A 127 -33.40 7.61 17.45
C TRP A 127 -33.32 8.65 16.33
N ALA A 128 -34.17 9.68 16.36
CA ALA A 128 -34.08 10.83 15.45
C ALA A 128 -32.74 11.56 15.61
N THR A 129 -32.34 11.83 16.86
CA THR A 129 -31.09 12.50 17.21
C THR A 129 -29.88 11.66 16.80
N TYR A 130 -29.89 10.36 17.10
CA TYR A 130 -28.83 9.43 16.69
C TYR A 130 -28.65 9.41 15.16
N ARG A 131 -29.73 9.28 14.40
CA ARG A 131 -29.67 9.27 12.93
C ARG A 131 -29.22 10.60 12.35
N ALA A 132 -29.61 11.73 12.95
CA ALA A 132 -29.12 13.05 12.54
C ALA A 132 -27.62 13.18 12.80
N ALA A 133 -27.14 12.78 13.98
CA ALA A 133 -25.72 12.78 14.34
C ALA A 133 -24.88 11.89 13.42
N LEU A 134 -25.38 10.71 13.02
CA LEU A 134 -24.72 9.86 12.03
C LEU A 134 -24.57 10.58 10.68
N ARG A 135 -25.62 11.27 10.20
CA ARG A 135 -25.55 11.99 8.92
C ARG A 135 -24.55 13.15 8.95
N ALA A 136 -24.39 13.79 10.10
CA ALA A 136 -23.44 14.88 10.33
C ALA A 136 -21.98 14.42 10.53
N VAL A 137 -21.68 13.12 10.51
CA VAL A 137 -20.31 12.59 10.66
C VAL A 137 -19.30 13.22 9.69
N PRO A 138 -19.60 13.42 8.39
CA PRO A 138 -18.67 14.08 7.46
C PRO A 138 -18.35 15.54 7.79
N ASP A 139 -19.17 16.19 8.62
CA ASP A 139 -19.03 17.59 9.02
C ASP A 139 -18.25 17.74 10.34
N GLN A 140 -17.84 16.63 10.96
CA GLN A 140 -17.10 16.66 12.22
C GLN A 140 -15.68 17.22 12.03
N PRO A 141 -15.17 17.96 13.03
CA PRO A 141 -13.75 18.34 13.04
C PRO A 141 -12.90 17.08 13.11
N GLY A 142 -11.90 16.98 12.22
CA GLY A 142 -11.01 15.82 12.13
C GLY A 142 -11.46 14.74 11.15
N PHE A 143 -12.64 14.86 10.52
CA PHE A 143 -13.02 13.96 9.43
C PHE A 143 -12.00 14.03 8.28
N PRO A 144 -11.59 12.88 7.70
CA PRO A 144 -11.98 11.49 8.02
C PRO A 144 -11.03 10.78 8.99
N ALA A 145 -9.96 11.43 9.43
CA ALA A 145 -8.90 10.82 10.23
C ALA A 145 -9.32 10.51 11.68
N THR A 146 -10.23 11.32 12.24
CA THR A 146 -10.77 11.14 13.59
C THR A 146 -12.27 11.38 13.55
N VAL A 147 -13.04 10.41 14.03
CA VAL A 147 -14.51 10.43 13.98
C VAL A 147 -15.06 10.06 15.35
N LEU A 148 -15.94 10.90 15.87
CA LEU A 148 -16.71 10.65 17.08
C LEU A 148 -18.06 10.09 16.68
N TRP A 149 -18.27 8.81 16.95
CA TRP A 149 -19.53 8.16 16.64
C TRP A 149 -20.57 8.39 17.74
N PRO A 150 -21.82 8.74 17.41
CA PRO A 150 -22.87 8.85 18.41
C PRO A 150 -23.14 7.49 19.06
N ALA A 151 -23.48 7.49 20.35
CA ALA A 151 -23.92 6.29 21.06
C ALA A 151 -25.30 5.88 20.55
N GLN A 152 -25.49 4.59 20.30
CA GLN A 152 -26.78 4.05 19.91
C GLN A 152 -27.75 4.11 21.10
N PRO A 153 -29.02 4.51 20.89
CA PRO A 153 -30.05 4.42 21.93
C PRO A 153 -30.39 2.97 22.29
N GLU A 154 -30.97 2.78 23.48
CA GLU A 154 -31.51 1.49 23.95
C GLU A 154 -32.89 1.16 23.34
#